data_AF-A0A1X1QKQ7-F1
#
_entry.id   AF-A0A1X1QKQ7-F1
#
_cell.length_a   1.000
_cell.length_b   1.000
_cell.length_c   1.000
_cell.angle_alpha   90.00
_cell.angle_beta   90.00
_cell.angle_gamma   90.00
#
_symmetry.space_group_name_H-M   'P 1'
#
loop_
_entity.id
_entity.type
_entity.pdbx_description
1 polymer ?
#
loop_
_entity_poly.entity_id
_entity_poly.type
_entity_poly.pdbx_seq_one_letter_code
_entity_poly.pdbx_strand_id
1 'polypeptide(L)'
;MKVLFNNSRAVLICILLILASFSSIAKSVTQAQAKAATEEAHNLWQQSIAAGHEWSTIKPLVVQSKKNLTAKLYFSALSLAEQAISQSKQALIQAEHEKINWLNNLPK
;
A
#
# COMPACT_ATOMS: atom_id res chain seq x y z
N MET A 1 47.25 5.59 42.28
CA MET A 1 47.11 5.49 40.80
C MET A 1 45.98 4.52 40.46
N LYS A 2 44.71 4.96 40.48
CA LYS A 2 43.52 4.16 40.10
C LYS A 2 42.34 5.08 39.78
N VAL A 3 42.42 5.84 38.69
CA VAL A 3 41.27 6.61 38.16
C VAL A 3 41.30 6.58 36.64
N LEU A 4 41.22 5.41 36.02
CA LEU A 4 41.15 5.31 34.55
C LEU A 4 40.13 4.29 34.03
N PHE A 5 39.48 3.49 34.88
CA PHE A 5 38.56 2.43 34.42
C PHE A 5 37.07 2.81 34.34
N ASN A 6 36.67 4.00 34.82
CA ASN A 6 35.24 4.38 34.87
C ASN A 6 34.74 5.13 33.62
N ASN A 7 35.65 5.79 32.88
CA ASN A 7 35.28 6.61 31.72
C ASN A 7 34.91 5.75 30.50
N SER A 8 35.56 4.60 30.30
CA SER A 8 35.34 3.75 29.12
C SER A 8 33.94 3.12 29.09
N ARG A 9 33.36 2.82 30.26
CA ARG A 9 31.98 2.30 30.37
C ARG A 9 30.94 3.39 30.10
N ALA A 10 31.18 4.61 30.61
CA ALA A 10 30.32 5.75 30.34
C ALA A 10 30.33 6.13 28.85
N VAL A 11 31.50 6.11 28.21
CA VAL A 11 31.63 6.33 26.76
C VAL A 11 30.90 5.25 25.96
N LEU A 12 31.03 3.97 26.35
CA LEU A 12 30.33 2.87 25.69
C LEU A 12 28.80 3.01 25.80
N ILE A 13 28.29 3.38 26.98
CA ILE A 13 26.86 3.62 27.20
C ILE A 13 26.36 4.81 26.38
N CYS A 14 27.12 5.91 26.32
CA CYS A 14 26.78 7.06 25.47
C CYS A 14 26.73 6.68 23.98
N ILE A 15 27.69 5.87 23.51
CA ILE A 15 27.71 5.38 22.12
C ILE A 15 26.48 4.51 21.85
N LEU A 16 26.14 3.58 22.74
CA LEU A 16 24.96 2.71 22.58
C LEU A 16 23.64 3.51 22.56
N LEU A 17 23.54 4.57 23.36
CA LEU A 17 22.38 5.45 23.37
C LEU A 17 22.27 6.29 22.07
N ILE A 18 23.40 6.71 21.51
CA ILE A 18 23.44 7.41 20.21
C ILE A 18 23.08 6.47 19.06
N LEU A 19 23.52 5.20 19.09
CA LEU A 19 23.12 4.23 18.06
C LEU A 19 21.63 3.87 18.13
N ALA A 20 21.02 3.89 19.32
CA ALA A 20 19.60 3.59 19.48
C ALA A 20 18.68 4.68 18.87
N SER A 21 19.13 5.93 18.77
CA SER A 21 18.30 7.05 18.30
C SER A 21 18.13 7.14 16.78
N PHE A 22 18.88 6.36 15.99
CA PHE A 22 18.77 6.35 14.52
C PHE A 22 17.80 5.31 13.94
N SER A 23 17.03 4.61 14.78
CA SER A 23 16.26 3.42 14.37
C SER A 23 14.87 3.69 13.74
N SER A 24 14.54 4.91 13.31
CA SER A 24 13.21 5.19 12.75
C SER A 24 13.22 6.20 11.59
N ILE A 25 13.78 5.80 10.45
CA ILE A 25 13.54 6.50 9.19
C ILE A 25 12.16 6.07 8.67
N ALA A 26 11.10 6.73 9.14
CA ALA A 26 9.78 6.60 8.53
C ALA A 26 9.85 7.20 7.12
N LYS A 27 9.78 6.36 6.08
CA LYS A 27 9.68 6.82 4.70
C LYS A 27 8.35 7.56 4.53
N SER A 28 8.41 8.89 4.46
CA SER A 28 7.23 9.71 4.17
C SER A 28 6.68 9.35 2.79
N VAL A 29 5.39 9.03 2.71
CA VAL A 29 4.70 8.83 1.43
C VAL A 29 4.66 10.15 0.67
N THR A 30 5.10 10.11 -0.59
CA THR A 30 5.12 11.28 -1.48
C THR A 30 3.78 11.46 -2.20
N GLN A 31 3.48 12.69 -2.62
CA GLN A 31 2.34 12.99 -3.50
C GLN A 31 2.39 12.14 -4.79
N ALA A 32 3.57 11.95 -5.36
CA ALA A 32 3.75 11.18 -6.59
C ALA A 32 3.34 9.71 -6.40
N GLN A 33 3.77 9.09 -5.29
CA GLN A 33 3.38 7.71 -4.96
C GLN A 33 1.87 7.58 -4.76
N ALA A 34 1.26 8.47 -3.97
CA ALA A 34 -0.17 8.45 -3.73
C ALA A 34 -0.97 8.67 -5.03
N LYS A 35 -0.53 9.60 -5.88
CA LYS A 35 -1.17 9.86 -7.18
C LYS A 35 -1.09 8.63 -8.09
N ALA A 36 0.09 8.05 -8.25
CA ALA A 36 0.29 6.86 -9.10
C ALA A 36 -0.58 5.69 -8.64
N ALA A 37 -0.60 5.39 -7.34
CA ALA A 37 -1.44 4.32 -6.80
C ALA A 37 -2.95 4.61 -6.98
N THR A 38 -3.39 5.86 -6.77
CA THR A 38 -4.79 6.26 -6.96
C THR A 38 -5.23 6.08 -8.43
N GLU A 39 -4.33 6.38 -9.36
CA GLU A 39 -4.57 6.23 -10.80
C GLU A 39 -4.58 4.75 -11.21
N GLU A 40 -3.65 3.92 -10.71
CA GLU A 40 -3.67 2.47 -10.91
C GLU A 40 -4.96 1.84 -10.36
N ALA A 41 -5.37 2.21 -9.13
CA ALA A 41 -6.61 1.76 -8.52
C ALA A 41 -7.83 2.07 -9.37
N HIS A 42 -7.89 3.29 -9.93
CA HIS A 42 -8.98 3.69 -10.82
C HIS A 42 -8.99 2.88 -12.11
N ASN A 43 -7.83 2.70 -12.75
CA ASN A 43 -7.71 1.96 -14.01
C ASN A 43 -8.09 0.48 -13.85
N LEU A 44 -7.64 -0.17 -12.77
CA LEU A 44 -7.99 -1.57 -12.49
C LEU A 44 -9.47 -1.74 -12.17
N TRP A 45 -10.07 -0.80 -11.43
CA TRP A 45 -11.51 -0.81 -11.19
C TRP A 45 -12.30 -0.67 -12.49
N GLN A 46 -11.89 0.21 -13.42
CA GLN A 46 -12.52 0.31 -14.73
C GLN A 46 -12.40 -0.98 -15.55
N GLN A 47 -11.24 -1.66 -15.49
CA GLN A 47 -11.06 -2.97 -16.11
C GLN A 47 -11.98 -4.03 -15.49
N SER A 48 -12.13 -4.04 -14.16
CA SER A 48 -13.00 -5.01 -13.48
C SER A 48 -14.47 -4.78 -13.84
N ILE A 49 -14.90 -3.51 -13.98
CA ILE A 49 -16.23 -3.17 -14.52
C ILE A 49 -16.40 -3.71 -15.94
N ALA A 50 -15.43 -3.46 -16.82
CA ALA A 50 -15.49 -3.92 -18.21
C ALA A 50 -15.53 -5.45 -18.32
N ALA A 51 -14.93 -6.17 -17.37
CA ALA A 51 -15.02 -7.62 -17.26
C ALA A 51 -16.34 -8.13 -16.67
N GLY A 52 -17.24 -7.25 -16.20
CA GLY A 52 -18.50 -7.63 -15.55
C GLY A 52 -18.37 -7.93 -14.05
N HIS A 53 -17.22 -7.67 -13.44
CA HIS A 53 -16.92 -7.94 -12.04
C HIS A 53 -16.68 -6.64 -11.25
N GLU A 54 -17.72 -5.81 -11.14
CA GLU A 54 -17.69 -4.62 -10.29
C GLU A 54 -18.07 -4.99 -8.85
N TRP A 55 -17.06 -5.27 -8.01
CA TRP A 55 -17.32 -5.40 -6.57
C TRP A 55 -17.69 -4.05 -5.97
N SER A 56 -18.82 -4.00 -5.27
CA SER A 56 -19.38 -2.77 -4.68
C SER A 56 -18.45 -2.07 -3.69
N THR A 57 -17.48 -2.80 -3.13
CA THR A 57 -16.47 -2.31 -2.19
C THR A 57 -15.33 -1.52 -2.83
N ILE A 58 -15.07 -1.70 -4.13
CA ILE A 58 -13.92 -1.07 -4.81
C ILE A 58 -14.17 0.44 -5.05
N LYS A 59 -15.36 0.79 -5.56
CA LYS A 59 -15.70 2.17 -5.91
C LYS A 59 -15.55 3.16 -4.74
N PRO A 60 -16.07 2.88 -3.52
CA PRO A 60 -15.86 3.75 -2.37
C PRO A 60 -14.39 3.98 -2.03
N LEU A 61 -13.54 2.94 -2.14
CA LEU A 61 -12.11 3.05 -1.88
C LEU A 61 -11.41 3.96 -2.89
N VAL A 62 -11.72 3.82 -4.18
CA VAL A 62 -11.18 4.70 -5.23
C VAL A 62 -11.63 6.15 -5.02
N VAL A 63 -12.91 6.38 -4.71
CA VAL A 63 -13.45 7.73 -4.47
C VAL A 63 -12.80 8.36 -3.24
N GLN A 64 -12.69 7.63 -2.13
CA GLN A 64 -12.10 8.15 -0.90
C GLN A 64 -10.58 8.35 -1.04
N SER A 65 -9.88 7.50 -1.79
CA SER A 65 -8.48 7.68 -2.14
C SER A 65 -8.26 8.98 -2.92
N LYS A 66 -9.07 9.23 -3.97
CA LYS A 66 -9.06 10.50 -4.73
C LYS A 66 -9.32 11.70 -3.83
N LYS A 67 -10.32 11.63 -2.95
CA LYS A 67 -10.64 12.70 -1.99
C LYS A 67 -9.47 13.00 -1.04
N ASN A 68 -8.81 11.97 -0.53
CA ASN A 68 -7.65 12.12 0.35
C ASN A 68 -6.44 12.70 -0.40
N LEU A 69 -6.26 12.36 -1.68
CA LEU A 69 -5.21 12.93 -2.52
C LEU A 69 -5.39 14.44 -2.69
N THR A 70 -6.62 14.92 -2.97
CA THR A 70 -6.91 16.37 -3.05
C THR A 70 -6.74 17.08 -1.71
N ALA A 71 -7.04 16.39 -0.60
CA ALA A 71 -6.83 16.89 0.76
C ALA A 71 -5.35 16.82 1.23
N LYS A 72 -4.42 16.41 0.36
CA LYS A 72 -2.99 16.21 0.65
C LYS A 72 -2.71 15.16 1.76
N LEU A 73 -3.67 14.28 2.02
CA LEU A 73 -3.55 13.16 2.95
C LEU A 73 -2.91 11.95 2.25
N TYR A 74 -1.64 12.08 1.83
CA TYR A 74 -0.99 11.16 0.89
C TYR A 74 -0.88 9.72 1.41
N PHE A 75 -0.58 9.52 2.69
CA PHE A 75 -0.53 8.18 3.29
C PHE A 75 -1.91 7.49 3.24
N SER A 76 -2.96 8.20 3.64
CA SER A 76 -4.33 7.67 3.60
C SER A 76 -4.82 7.44 2.16
N ALA A 77 -4.44 8.31 1.22
CA ALA A 77 -4.75 8.13 -0.19
C ALA A 77 -4.08 6.88 -0.75
N LEU A 78 -2.80 6.67 -0.46
CA LEU A 78 -2.04 5.48 -0.87
C LEU A 78 -2.65 4.20 -0.29
N SER A 79 -2.90 4.16 1.02
CA SER A 79 -3.44 2.96 1.69
C SER A 79 -4.82 2.55 1.13
N LEU A 80 -5.69 3.51 0.85
CA LEU A 80 -7.00 3.24 0.22
C LEU A 80 -6.84 2.78 -1.24
N ALA A 81 -5.91 3.37 -1.98
CA ALA A 81 -5.60 2.96 -3.34
C ALA A 81 -5.08 1.53 -3.39
N GLU A 82 -4.17 1.15 -2.51
CA GLU A 82 -3.63 -0.22 -2.43
C GLU A 82 -4.71 -1.26 -2.12
N GLN A 83 -5.66 -0.93 -1.24
CA GLN A 83 -6.82 -1.78 -0.98
C GLN A 83 -7.70 -1.94 -2.22
N ALA A 84 -7.99 -0.83 -2.93
CA ALA A 84 -8.75 -0.87 -4.17
C ALA A 84 -8.04 -1.67 -5.28
N ILE A 85 -6.72 -1.51 -5.42
CA ILE A 85 -5.87 -2.27 -6.34
C ILE A 85 -6.00 -3.77 -6.05
N SER A 86 -5.84 -4.16 -4.78
CA SER A 86 -5.90 -5.56 -4.36
C SER A 86 -7.26 -6.19 -4.70
N GLN A 87 -8.36 -5.52 -4.34
CA GLN A 87 -9.71 -6.01 -4.64
C GLN A 87 -10.00 -6.03 -6.15
N SER A 88 -9.55 -5.03 -6.91
CA SER A 88 -9.73 -5.02 -8.37
C SER A 88 -8.98 -6.19 -9.05
N LYS A 89 -7.77 -6.50 -8.59
CA LYS A 89 -7.01 -7.66 -9.07
C LYS A 89 -7.73 -8.97 -8.77
N GLN A 90 -8.28 -9.13 -7.58
CA GLN A 90 -9.07 -10.31 -7.22
C GLN A 90 -10.33 -10.45 -8.08
N ALA A 91 -11.05 -9.34 -8.31
CA ALA A 91 -12.23 -9.33 -9.17
C ALA A 91 -11.90 -9.75 -10.61
N LEU A 92 -10.78 -9.27 -11.17
CA LEU A 92 -10.30 -9.66 -12.50
C LEU A 92 -9.88 -11.13 -12.58
N ILE A 93 -9.21 -11.66 -11.55
CA ILE A 93 -8.86 -13.09 -11.48
C ILE A 93 -10.12 -13.95 -11.45
N GLN A 94 -11.13 -13.56 -10.68
CA GLN A 94 -12.40 -14.27 -10.65
C GLN A 94 -13.08 -14.26 -12.02
N ALA A 95 -13.11 -13.11 -12.70
CA ALA A 95 -13.65 -12.99 -14.04
C ALA A 95 -13.00 -13.97 -15.03
N GLU A 96 -11.66 -14.08 -14.99
CA GLU A 96 -10.93 -14.99 -15.86
C GLU A 96 -11.22 -16.46 -15.53
N HIS A 97 -11.28 -16.82 -14.24
CA HIS A 97 -11.65 -18.17 -13.84
C HIS A 97 -13.07 -18.55 -14.27
N GLU A 98 -14.04 -17.65 -14.11
CA GLU A 98 -15.42 -17.88 -14.55
C GLU A 98 -15.48 -18.05 -16.07
N LYS A 99 -14.80 -17.21 -16.83
CA LYS A 99 -14.69 -17.34 -18.29
C LYS A 99 -14.09 -18.69 -18.72
N ILE A 100 -12.99 -19.13 -18.10
CA ILE A 100 -12.36 -20.42 -18.40
C ILE A 100 -13.31 -21.57 -18.07
N ASN A 101 -13.97 -21.52 -16.90
CA ASN A 101 -14.92 -22.54 -16.49
C ASN A 101 -16.11 -22.63 -17.45
N TRP A 102 -16.60 -21.49 -17.93
CA TRP A 102 -17.65 -21.46 -18.94
C TRP A 102 -17.19 -22.13 -20.24
N LEU A 103 -16.03 -21.76 -20.77
CA LEU A 103 -15.49 -22.35 -22.00
C LEU A 103 -15.30 -23.87 -21.91
N ASN A 104 -14.85 -24.38 -20.76
CA ASN A 104 -14.58 -25.80 -20.56
C ASN A 104 -15.85 -26.64 -20.29
N ASN A 105 -16.95 -26.02 -19.86
CA ASN A 105 -18.20 -26.70 -19.52
C ASN A 105 -19.28 -26.59 -20.61
N LEU A 106 -18.98 -26.02 -21.78
CA LEU A 106 -19.90 -26.03 -22.91
C LEU A 106 -20.01 -27.47 -23.50
N PRO A 107 -21.23 -27.99 -23.74
CA PRO A 107 -21.40 -29.27 -24.43
C PRO A 107 -20.78 -29.19 -25.83
N LYS A 108 -20.02 -30.24 -26.18
CA LYS A 108 -19.29 -30.35 -27.45
C LYS A 108 -20.21 -30.50 -28.65
#